data_AF-A0A366FPB9-F1
#
_entry.id   AF-A0A366FPB9-F1
#
_cell.length_a   1.000
_cell.length_b   1.000
_cell.length_c   1.000
_cell.angle_alpha   90.00
_cell.angle_beta   90.00
_cell.angle_gamma   90.00
#
_symmetry.space_group_name_H-M   'P 1'
#
loop_
_entity.id
_entity.type
_entity.pdbx_description
1 polymer ?
#
loop_
_entity_poly.entity_id
_entity_poly.type
_entity_poly.pdbx_seq_one_letter_code
_entity_poly.pdbx_strand_id
1 'polypeptide(L)'
;MKRCPVCGYDGLEEPAYDDVGAPSYEICPCCGIEFGYEDASRSHESLREEWIAKGMPWWADDKPPPGWDPVQQVRSLTEGPGIDGATITPPIDEVGTVDYKSGRQRR
;
A
#
# COMPACT_ATOMS: atom_id res chain seq x y z
N MET A 1 -3.67 12.35 -11.16
CA MET A 1 -3.47 11.04 -11.86
C MET A 1 -4.68 10.17 -11.56
N LYS A 2 -5.30 9.53 -12.57
CA LYS A 2 -6.51 8.70 -12.41
C LYS A 2 -6.16 7.24 -12.07
N ARG A 3 -5.45 7.05 -10.95
CA ARG A 3 -4.95 5.74 -10.52
C ARG A 3 -5.46 5.39 -9.13
N CYS A 4 -5.92 4.16 -8.96
CA CYS A 4 -6.33 3.63 -7.67
C CYS A 4 -5.12 3.45 -6.75
N PRO A 5 -5.08 4.09 -5.57
CA PRO A 5 -3.96 3.95 -4.63
C PRO A 5 -3.94 2.58 -3.94
N VAL A 6 -5.08 1.87 -3.93
CA VAL A 6 -5.19 0.53 -3.36
C VAL A 6 -4.58 -0.50 -4.30
N CYS A 7 -5.09 -0.65 -5.52
CA CYS A 7 -4.70 -1.74 -6.40
C CYS A 7 -3.79 -1.35 -7.57
N GLY A 8 -3.64 -0.07 -7.89
CA GLY A 8 -2.78 0.41 -8.97
C GLY A 8 -3.45 0.52 -10.35
N TYR A 9 -4.73 0.14 -10.46
CA TYR A 9 -5.52 0.31 -11.68
C TYR A 9 -5.55 1.78 -12.12
N ASP A 10 -5.22 2.06 -13.38
CA ASP A 10 -5.04 3.41 -13.94
C ASP A 10 -6.15 3.86 -14.90
N GLY A 11 -7.27 3.15 -14.86
CA GLY A 11 -8.47 3.45 -15.64
C GLY A 11 -9.63 4.02 -14.80
N LEU A 12 -9.35 4.78 -13.74
CA LEU A 12 -10.40 5.46 -12.98
C LEU A 12 -11.06 6.57 -13.82
N GLU A 13 -12.34 6.80 -13.59
CA GLU A 13 -13.07 7.90 -14.21
C GLU A 13 -12.59 9.25 -13.68
N GLU A 14 -12.24 9.36 -12.40
CA GLU A 14 -11.68 10.54 -11.74
C GLU A 14 -10.45 10.16 -10.87
N PRO A 15 -9.58 11.12 -10.51
CA PRO A 15 -8.55 10.87 -9.50
C PRO A 15 -9.20 10.43 -8.18
N ALA A 16 -8.63 9.43 -7.50
CA ALA A 16 -9.17 8.96 -6.21
C ALA A 16 -9.33 10.11 -5.18
N TYR A 17 -8.41 11.08 -5.23
CA TYR A 17 -8.50 12.34 -4.52
C TYR A 17 -8.06 13.49 -5.44
N ASP A 18 -8.71 14.64 -5.30
CA ASP A 18 -8.34 15.87 -6.00
C ASP A 18 -7.12 16.56 -5.34
N ASP A 19 -6.73 17.72 -5.88
CA ASP A 19 -5.56 18.48 -5.41
C ASP A 19 -5.69 19.02 -3.98
N VAL A 20 -6.90 19.08 -3.41
CA VAL A 20 -7.15 19.50 -2.02
C VAL A 20 -7.42 18.30 -1.09
N GLY A 21 -7.32 17.08 -1.62
CA GLY A 21 -7.53 15.84 -0.86
C GLY A 21 -9.00 15.46 -0.68
N ALA A 22 -9.92 16.03 -1.46
CA ALA A 22 -11.32 15.60 -1.46
C ALA A 22 -11.44 14.27 -2.25
N PRO A 23 -12.12 13.24 -1.71
CA PRO A 23 -12.29 11.97 -2.39
C PRO A 23 -13.24 12.10 -3.58
N SER A 24 -13.05 11.29 -4.62
CA SER A 24 -13.96 11.25 -5.77
C SER A 24 -15.28 10.53 -5.51
N TYR A 25 -15.37 9.72 -4.44
CA TYR A 25 -16.47 8.78 -4.18
C TYR A 25 -16.69 7.76 -5.30
N GLU A 26 -15.73 7.62 -6.22
CA GLU A 26 -15.74 6.59 -7.23
C GLU A 26 -15.46 5.23 -6.58
N ILE A 27 -16.11 4.19 -7.10
CA ILE A 27 -15.81 2.80 -6.75
C ILE A 27 -14.82 2.27 -7.78
N CYS A 28 -13.63 1.88 -7.34
CA CYS A 28 -12.63 1.30 -8.25
C CYS A 28 -13.19 0.01 -8.89
N PRO A 29 -13.33 -0.09 -10.23
CA PRO A 29 -13.88 -1.28 -10.88
C PRO A 29 -12.99 -2.52 -10.71
N CYS A 30 -11.71 -2.31 -10.41
CA CYS A 30 -10.76 -3.37 -10.16
C CYS A 30 -10.88 -3.95 -8.74
N CYS A 31 -10.68 -3.15 -7.69
CA CYS A 31 -10.63 -3.67 -6.31
C CYS A 31 -11.90 -3.45 -5.49
N GLY A 32 -12.86 -2.68 -6.00
CA GLY A 32 -14.16 -2.46 -5.37
C GLY A 32 -14.15 -1.55 -4.16
N ILE A 33 -13.11 -0.75 -3.97
CA ILE A 33 -13.02 0.23 -2.88
C ILE A 33 -13.71 1.51 -3.32
N GLU A 34 -14.63 2.00 -2.49
CA GLU A 34 -15.21 3.34 -2.60
C GLU A 34 -14.32 4.37 -1.87
N PHE A 35 -13.78 5.33 -2.63
CA PHE A 35 -12.89 6.36 -2.08
C PHE A 35 -13.65 7.33 -1.17
N GLY A 36 -13.13 7.59 0.02
CA GLY A 36 -13.80 8.40 1.04
C GLY A 36 -14.80 7.64 1.91
N TYR A 37 -14.99 6.33 1.69
CA TYR A 37 -15.79 5.46 2.56
C TYR A 37 -14.93 4.34 3.17
N GLU A 38 -14.62 3.26 2.44
CA GLU A 38 -13.79 2.18 2.98
C GLU A 38 -12.40 2.65 3.41
N ASP A 39 -11.78 3.56 2.65
CA ASP A 39 -10.45 4.10 2.95
C ASP A 39 -10.47 5.32 3.88
N ALA A 40 -11.64 5.76 4.35
CA ALA A 40 -11.74 6.84 5.34
C ALA A 40 -11.23 6.43 6.73
N SER A 41 -11.26 5.13 7.04
CA SER A 41 -10.81 4.58 8.33
C SER A 41 -9.72 3.52 8.21
N ARG A 42 -9.30 3.21 6.97
CA ARG A 42 -8.39 2.11 6.67
C ARG A 42 -7.31 2.57 5.71
N SER A 43 -6.08 2.12 5.91
CA SER A 43 -4.99 2.45 4.99
C SER A 43 -5.19 1.75 3.63
N HIS A 44 -4.73 2.40 2.56
CA HIS A 44 -4.71 1.79 1.22
C HIS A 44 -3.90 0.49 1.20
N GLU A 45 -2.86 0.38 2.03
CA GLU A 45 -2.06 -0.84 2.19
C GLU A 45 -2.88 -1.99 2.79
N SER A 46 -3.61 -1.78 3.88
CA SER A 46 -4.46 -2.82 4.49
C SER A 46 -5.56 -3.29 3.54
N LEU A 47 -6.19 -2.36 2.82
CA LEU A 47 -7.19 -2.69 1.81
C LEU A 47 -6.59 -3.50 0.65
N ARG A 48 -5.36 -3.16 0.23
CA ARG A 48 -4.62 -3.88 -0.81
C ARG A 48 -4.30 -5.30 -0.37
N GLU A 49 -3.80 -5.48 0.85
CA GLU A 49 -3.49 -6.80 1.41
C GLU A 49 -4.73 -7.70 1.45
N GLU A 50 -5.89 -7.16 1.84
CA GLU A 50 -7.15 -7.92 1.82
C GLU A 50 -7.60 -8.31 0.41
N TRP A 51 -7.49 -7.38 -0.55
CA TRP A 51 -7.80 -7.67 -1.94
C TRP A 51 -6.84 -8.72 -2.51
N ILE A 52 -5.55 -8.65 -2.17
CA ILE A 52 -4.54 -9.67 -2.51
C ILE A 52 -4.90 -11.02 -1.89
N ALA A 53 -5.25 -11.06 -0.61
CA ALA A 53 -5.62 -12.28 0.10
C ALA A 53 -6.86 -12.96 -0.50
N LYS A 54 -7.77 -12.18 -1.12
CA LYS A 54 -8.94 -12.68 -1.86
C LYS A 54 -8.61 -13.19 -3.27
N GLY A 55 -7.35 -13.15 -3.70
CA GLY A 55 -6.92 -13.56 -5.03
C GLY A 55 -7.03 -12.46 -6.09
N MET A 56 -7.10 -11.19 -5.67
CA MET A 56 -7.17 -10.02 -6.55
C MET A 56 -8.31 -10.08 -7.57
N PRO A 57 -9.57 -10.36 -7.16
CA PRO A 57 -10.67 -10.45 -8.10
C PRO A 57 -10.92 -9.09 -8.77
N TRP A 58 -11.33 -9.13 -10.05
CA TRP A 58 -11.98 -7.98 -10.69
C TRP A 58 -13.35 -7.79 -10.03
N TRP A 59 -13.64 -6.57 -9.56
CA TRP A 59 -14.84 -6.32 -8.76
C TRP A 59 -16.06 -6.02 -9.62
N ALA A 60 -15.92 -5.27 -10.71
CA ALA A 60 -17.04 -4.86 -11.53
C ALA A 60 -17.72 -6.05 -12.24
N ASP A 61 -19.00 -5.90 -12.56
CA ASP A 61 -19.82 -6.93 -13.22
C ASP A 61 -19.40 -7.19 -14.68
N ASP A 62 -18.58 -6.31 -15.25
CA ASP A 62 -18.04 -6.46 -16.58
C ASP A 62 -16.73 -7.27 -16.59
N LYS A 63 -16.11 -7.37 -17.77
CA LYS A 63 -14.84 -8.08 -17.90
C LYS A 63 -13.69 -7.12 -17.64
N PRO A 64 -12.61 -7.57 -16.96
CA PRO A 64 -11.39 -6.80 -16.91
C PRO A 64 -10.87 -6.52 -18.34
N PRO A 65 -10.08 -5.45 -18.52
CA PRO A 65 -9.46 -5.14 -19.80
C PRO A 65 -8.68 -6.32 -20.40
N PRO A 66 -8.58 -6.44 -21.73
CA PRO A 66 -7.79 -7.49 -22.37
C PRO A 66 -6.34 -7.48 -21.87
N GLY A 67 -5.84 -8.64 -21.45
CA GLY A 67 -4.47 -8.78 -20.95
C GLY A 67 -4.24 -8.24 -19.54
N TRP A 68 -5.31 -7.89 -18.80
CA TRP A 68 -5.21 -7.47 -17.41
C TRP A 68 -4.54 -8.54 -16.53
N ASP A 69 -3.53 -8.12 -15.78
CA ASP A 69 -2.76 -8.94 -14.83
C ASP A 69 -2.69 -8.20 -13.48
N PRO A 70 -3.41 -8.67 -12.45
CA PRO A 70 -3.42 -8.00 -11.15
C PRO A 70 -2.07 -8.04 -10.43
N VAL A 71 -1.21 -9.02 -10.72
CA VAL A 71 0.13 -9.11 -10.10
C VAL A 71 1.03 -8.02 -10.68
N GLN A 72 1.01 -7.82 -12.00
CA GLN A 72 1.74 -6.72 -12.64
C GLN A 72 1.22 -5.36 -12.17
N GLN A 73 -0.10 -5.23 -12.02
CA GLN A 73 -0.74 -4.01 -11.54
C GLN A 73 -0.22 -3.61 -10.14
N VAL A 74 -0.19 -4.54 -9.19
CA VAL A 74 0.31 -4.26 -7.83
C VAL A 74 1.80 -3.95 -7.82
N ARG A 75 2.62 -4.67 -8.60
CA ARG A 75 4.07 -4.42 -8.67
C ARG A 75 4.38 -2.97 -9.06
N SER A 76 3.57 -2.38 -9.94
CA SER A 76 3.75 -0.98 -10.38
C SER A 76 3.53 0.06 -9.27
N LEU A 77 2.90 -0.31 -8.14
CA LEU A 77 2.73 0.57 -6.98
C LEU A 77 3.98 0.67 -6.11
N THR A 78 4.74 -0.43 -6.00
CA THR A 78 5.92 -0.52 -5.14
C THR A 78 7.17 0.00 -5.85
N GLU A 79 7.21 -0.16 -7.17
CA GLU A 79 8.26 0.35 -8.05
C GLU A 79 7.93 1.80 -8.44
N GLY A 80 8.12 2.76 -7.52
CA GLY A 80 8.21 4.18 -7.89
C GLY A 80 9.30 4.40 -8.96
N PRO A 81 9.36 5.57 -9.64
CA PRO A 81 10.43 5.85 -10.61
C PRO A 81 11.77 5.55 -9.95
N GLY A 82 12.45 4.53 -10.45
CA GLY A 82 13.56 3.87 -9.78
C GLY A 82 14.59 4.88 -9.31
N ILE A 83 14.77 4.98 -7.99
CA ILE A 83 16.05 5.40 -7.46
C ILE A 83 16.97 4.20 -7.59
N ASP A 84 17.92 4.29 -8.50
CA ASP A 84 18.93 3.26 -8.68
C ASP A 84 19.62 2.95 -7.34
N GLY A 85 19.46 1.71 -6.86
CA GLY A 85 20.46 1.06 -6.02
C GLY A 85 20.54 1.41 -4.53
N ALA A 86 19.42 1.65 -3.83
CA ALA A 86 19.43 1.61 -2.37
C ALA A 86 19.19 0.18 -1.87
N THR A 87 20.24 -0.63 -1.80
CA THR A 87 20.30 -1.82 -0.94
C THR A 87 19.97 -1.37 0.50
N ILE A 88 18.75 -1.63 0.96
CA ILE A 88 18.44 -1.56 2.39
C ILE A 88 19.10 -2.79 3.03
N THR A 89 20.38 -2.68 3.33
CA THR A 89 20.98 -3.50 4.38
C THR A 89 20.42 -2.96 5.69
N PRO A 90 19.75 -3.77 6.54
CA PRO A 90 19.44 -3.31 7.88
C PRO A 90 20.77 -2.99 8.57
N PRO A 91 20.88 -1.87 9.33
CA PRO A 91 22.03 -1.69 10.19
C PRO A 91 22.00 -2.80 11.24
N ILE A 92 22.84 -3.80 11.05
CA ILE A 92 23.37 -4.59 12.16
C ILE A 92 24.41 -3.72 12.88
N ASP A 93 24.47 -3.93 14.21
CA ASP A 93 25.35 -3.31 15.21
C ASP A 93 24.74 -2.07 15.91
N GLU A 94 24.45 -2.05 17.22
CA GLU A 94 24.98 -2.82 18.35
C GLU A 94 23.87 -3.11 19.38
N VAL A 95 23.72 -4.38 19.78
CA VAL A 95 23.15 -4.73 21.08
C VAL A 95 24.14 -4.25 22.14
N GLY A 96 23.90 -3.06 22.68
CA GLY A 96 24.59 -2.59 23.86
C GLY A 96 24.23 -3.47 25.05
N THR A 97 25.15 -4.34 25.47
CA THR A 97 25.05 -5.05 26.75
C THR A 97 25.10 -4.04 27.88
N VAL A 98 23.96 -3.83 28.55
CA VAL A 98 23.91 -3.10 29.82
C VAL A 98 24.51 -3.95 30.93
N ASP A 99 25.78 -3.71 31.25
CA ASP A 99 26.47 -4.29 32.41
C ASP A 99 25.94 -3.60 33.68
N TYR A 100 24.93 -4.19 34.35
CA TYR A 100 24.53 -3.77 35.69
C TYR A 100 25.57 -4.29 36.69
N LYS A 101 26.66 -3.54 36.87
CA LYS A 101 27.58 -3.73 37.99
C LYS A 101 27.89 -2.40 38.67
N SER A 102 27.28 -2.26 39.85
CA SER A 102 27.99 -2.06 41.13
C SER A 102 27.51 -0.88 41.99
N GLY A 103 27.44 -1.17 43.29
CA GLY A 103 27.41 -0.20 44.39
C GLY A 103 26.30 -0.53 45.38
N ARG A 104 26.51 -0.87 46.65
CA ARG A 104 27.68 -0.77 47.54
C ARG A 104 27.57 -1.82 48.65
N GLN A 105 28.73 -2.24 49.15
CA GLN A 105 28.96 -2.98 50.39
C GLN A 105 28.65 -2.16 51.66
N ARG A 106 28.60 -2.91 52.79
CA ARG A 106 28.73 -2.55 54.23
C ARG A 106 27.36 -2.27 54.90
N ARG A 107 26.96 -2.92 56.00
CA ARG A 107 27.62 -3.73 57.04
C ARG A 107 26.81 -4.99 57.32
#